data_AF-A0A7W1MQN2-F1
#
_entry.id   AF-A0A7W1MQN2-F1
#
_cell.length_a   1.000
_cell.length_b   1.000
_cell.length_c   1.000
_cell.angle_alpha   90.00
_cell.angle_beta   90.00
_cell.angle_gamma   90.00
#
_symmetry.space_group_name_H-M   'P 1'
#
loop_
_entity.id
_entity.type
_entity.pdbx_description
1 polymer ?
#
loop_
_entity_poly.entity_id
_entity_poly.type
_entity_poly.pdbx_seq_one_letter_code
_entity_poly.pdbx_strand_id
1 'polypeptide(L)'
;MAAARVSLFVSGVGITDNSGVTQNFVTDTDRRHNQSTITFVGSAAAGDATYTNFGAIVQNAFGGHVEFFNTATAGTGTFVIGGGAVQGASGAGVLFFDASSAGSGTFHINGGAVNGAGFGDVEFINTLTADRATLIADGGLGGGAGATIFFFDDSKGGSANITISGNGNLDLSFHNPPGVTIGSLQGDGLVFLGSDTLAVNNKSNPLYAGVIADGGFNGGTGGAFVKNGQGTLDLTGANTYTGGTTINAGTLLVDNTTGSATGAGPRAGEVRRLGRRRNDRGAGKDRGWHAG
;
A
#
# COMPACT_ATOMS: atom_id res chain seq x y z
N MET A 1 4.55 -39.39 3.62
CA MET A 1 4.74 -38.79 4.96
C MET A 1 4.61 -37.29 4.80
N ALA A 2 3.58 -36.67 5.38
CA ALA A 2 3.49 -35.21 5.43
C ALA A 2 4.69 -34.69 6.24
N ALA A 3 5.50 -33.80 5.65
CA ALA A 3 6.61 -33.19 6.38
C ALA A 3 6.05 -32.25 7.46
N ALA A 4 6.76 -32.16 8.59
CA ALA A 4 6.31 -31.36 9.73
C ALA A 4 6.31 -29.87 9.36
N ARG A 5 5.20 -29.20 9.65
CA ARG A 5 5.14 -27.73 9.65
C ARG A 5 6.13 -27.22 10.71
N VAL A 6 7.03 -26.33 10.34
CA VAL A 6 7.89 -25.62 11.30
C VAL A 6 7.17 -24.35 11.69
N SER A 7 6.74 -24.29 12.95
CA SER A 7 6.06 -23.12 13.52
C SER A 7 6.82 -22.61 14.73
N LEU A 8 7.08 -21.30 14.77
CA LEU A 8 7.61 -20.62 15.94
C LEU A 8 6.48 -19.81 16.59
N PHE A 9 6.17 -20.10 17.85
CA PHE A 9 5.19 -19.33 18.62
C PHE A 9 5.88 -18.37 19.57
N VAL A 10 5.52 -17.10 19.50
CA VAL A 10 6.03 -16.02 20.34
C VAL A 10 4.88 -15.43 21.16
N SER A 11 5.06 -15.37 22.48
CA SER A 11 4.06 -14.87 23.42
C SER A 11 4.71 -13.98 24.50
N GLY A 12 3.90 -13.42 25.39
CA GLY A 12 4.38 -12.51 26.44
C GLY A 12 4.76 -11.15 25.89
N VAL A 13 5.96 -10.66 26.25
CA VAL A 13 6.46 -9.35 25.76
C VAL A 13 6.85 -9.39 24.28
N GLY A 14 7.05 -10.58 23.71
CA GLY A 14 7.53 -10.74 22.34
C GLY A 14 9.04 -10.84 22.25
N ILE A 15 9.61 -10.35 21.16
CA ILE A 15 11.05 -10.39 20.90
C ILE A 15 11.70 -9.09 21.38
N THR A 16 12.75 -9.22 22.18
CA THR A 16 13.65 -8.12 22.55
C THR A 16 15.05 -8.49 22.08
N ASP A 17 15.60 -7.72 21.15
CA ASP A 17 16.99 -7.87 20.71
C ASP A 17 17.89 -6.93 21.51
N ASN A 18 18.75 -7.50 22.35
CA ASN A 18 19.75 -6.78 23.14
C ASN A 18 21.19 -7.11 22.71
N SER A 19 21.35 -7.75 21.55
CA SER A 19 22.64 -8.22 21.06
C SER A 19 23.50 -7.10 20.43
N GLY A 20 22.87 -5.98 20.08
CA GLY A 20 23.49 -4.90 19.31
C GLY A 20 23.61 -5.19 17.81
N VAL A 21 23.10 -6.33 17.33
CA VAL A 21 23.04 -6.73 15.92
C VAL A 21 21.64 -7.24 15.62
N THR A 22 20.94 -6.63 14.66
CA THR A 22 19.58 -7.00 14.30
C THR A 22 19.47 -8.49 13.96
N GLN A 23 18.63 -9.22 14.70
CA GLN A 23 18.32 -10.61 14.39
C GLN A 23 17.47 -10.75 13.14
N ASN A 24 17.67 -11.85 12.40
CA ASN A 24 16.83 -12.21 11.26
C ASN A 24 16.12 -13.55 11.51
N PHE A 25 14.80 -13.51 11.62
CA PHE A 25 13.94 -14.68 11.69
C PHE A 25 13.43 -15.01 10.29
N VAL A 26 13.49 -16.29 9.91
CA VAL A 26 13.21 -16.71 8.54
C VAL A 26 12.07 -17.72 8.52
N THR A 27 11.05 -17.45 7.71
CA THR A 27 10.09 -18.49 7.29
C THR A 27 10.41 -18.92 5.87
N ASP A 28 10.93 -20.14 5.75
CA ASP A 28 11.26 -20.75 4.46
C ASP A 28 10.11 -21.65 3.96
N THR A 29 10.13 -22.01 2.69
CA THR A 29 9.21 -22.97 2.10
C THR A 29 9.89 -24.32 1.96
N ASP A 30 9.27 -25.37 2.49
CA ASP A 30 9.74 -26.70 2.12
C ASP A 30 9.33 -26.99 0.68
N ARG A 31 10.15 -27.75 -0.07
CA ARG A 31 9.82 -28.16 -1.45
C ARG A 31 8.62 -29.13 -1.52
N ARG A 32 7.80 -29.22 -0.47
CA ARG A 32 6.73 -30.21 -0.27
C ARG A 32 5.39 -29.55 0.06
N HIS A 33 5.21 -28.28 -0.30
CA HIS A 33 3.96 -27.52 -0.15
C HIS A 33 3.58 -27.18 1.29
N ASN A 34 4.48 -27.31 2.27
CA ASN A 34 4.21 -26.84 3.62
C ASN A 34 4.63 -25.38 3.81
N GLN A 35 3.78 -24.67 4.54
CA GLN A 35 3.96 -23.30 4.95
C GLN A 35 4.69 -23.26 6.30
N SER A 36 5.81 -22.55 6.38
CA SER A 36 6.44 -22.20 7.66
C SER A 36 5.82 -20.93 8.21
N THR A 37 5.58 -20.88 9.51
CA THR A 37 4.87 -19.77 10.16
C THR A 37 5.60 -19.30 11.40
N ILE A 38 5.74 -17.98 11.58
CA ILE A 38 6.04 -17.36 12.87
C ILE A 38 4.75 -16.71 13.38
N THR A 39 4.34 -17.04 14.59
CA THR A 39 3.06 -16.59 15.15
C THR A 39 3.28 -15.81 16.44
N PHE A 40 2.83 -14.56 16.47
CA PHE A 40 2.78 -13.71 17.66
C PHE A 40 1.37 -13.73 18.26
N VAL A 41 1.28 -14.02 19.57
CA VAL A 41 -0.02 -14.13 20.28
C VAL A 41 -0.07 -13.26 21.53
N GLY A 42 -1.29 -13.01 22.03
CA GLY A 42 -1.50 -12.19 23.22
C GLY A 42 -1.09 -10.74 23.00
N SER A 43 -0.16 -10.23 23.79
CA SER A 43 0.37 -8.86 23.69
C SER A 43 1.79 -8.80 23.10
N ALA A 44 2.24 -9.86 22.44
CA ALA A 44 3.62 -9.97 21.97
C ALA A 44 3.93 -8.92 20.89
N ALA A 45 5.10 -8.29 21.00
CA ALA A 45 5.64 -7.42 19.96
C ALA A 45 6.74 -8.11 19.16
N ALA A 46 6.77 -7.90 17.84
CA ALA A 46 7.88 -8.37 17.00
C ALA A 46 9.21 -7.66 17.30
N GLY A 47 9.16 -6.51 17.97
CA GLY A 47 10.36 -5.78 18.41
C GLY A 47 11.21 -5.28 17.24
N ASP A 48 12.44 -4.86 17.54
CA ASP A 48 13.43 -4.42 16.55
C ASP A 48 14.20 -5.63 15.98
N ALA A 49 13.54 -6.37 15.09
CA ALA A 49 14.11 -7.52 14.40
C ALA A 49 13.66 -7.55 12.94
N THR A 50 14.41 -8.29 12.12
CA THR A 50 14.07 -8.57 10.74
C THR A 50 13.36 -9.92 10.62
N TYR A 51 12.34 -9.97 9.77
CA TYR A 51 11.55 -11.15 9.46
C TYR A 51 11.58 -11.36 7.95
N THR A 52 12.31 -12.37 7.48
CA THR A 52 12.39 -12.71 6.07
C THR A 52 11.42 -13.85 5.75
N ASN A 53 10.37 -13.53 5.02
CA ASN A 53 9.35 -14.49 4.60
C ASN A 53 9.55 -14.83 3.13
N PHE A 54 10.00 -16.05 2.84
CA PHE A 54 10.24 -16.48 1.47
C PHE A 54 8.95 -16.88 0.77
N GLY A 55 8.74 -16.36 -0.44
CA GLY A 55 7.75 -16.93 -1.34
C GLY A 55 8.15 -18.34 -1.76
N ALA A 56 7.19 -19.10 -2.31
CA ALA A 56 7.43 -20.48 -2.67
C ALA A 56 8.42 -20.64 -3.83
N ILE A 57 9.29 -21.65 -3.69
CA ILE A 57 10.32 -22.01 -4.69
C ILE A 57 9.93 -23.20 -5.59
N VAL A 58 8.72 -23.72 -5.42
CA VAL A 58 8.15 -24.78 -6.26
C VAL A 58 6.72 -24.44 -6.66
N GLN A 59 6.31 -24.92 -7.84
CA GLN A 59 4.99 -24.68 -8.40
C GLN A 59 3.88 -25.21 -7.46
N ASN A 60 2.78 -24.45 -7.31
CA ASN A 60 1.62 -24.76 -6.47
C ASN A 60 1.95 -24.92 -4.97
N ALA A 61 3.02 -24.30 -4.49
CA ALA A 61 3.32 -24.23 -3.06
C ALA A 61 3.05 -22.82 -2.48
N PHE A 62 2.87 -22.78 -1.16
CA PHE A 62 2.64 -21.57 -0.39
C PHE A 62 3.95 -20.97 0.13
N GLY A 63 4.05 -19.65 0.14
CA GLY A 63 5.14 -18.91 0.81
C GLY A 63 5.08 -19.00 2.33
N GLY A 64 6.16 -18.62 3.02
CA GLY A 64 6.20 -18.49 4.47
C GLY A 64 5.37 -17.32 4.99
N HIS A 65 4.94 -17.37 6.25
CA HIS A 65 4.02 -16.39 6.84
C HIS A 65 4.45 -15.90 8.21
N VAL A 66 4.16 -14.63 8.52
CA VAL A 66 4.14 -14.13 9.90
C VAL A 66 2.71 -13.74 10.25
N GLU A 67 2.24 -14.18 11.40
CA GLU A 67 0.88 -13.98 11.84
C GLU A 67 0.84 -13.29 13.21
N PHE A 68 -0.07 -12.33 13.36
CA PHE A 68 -0.31 -11.62 14.61
C PHE A 68 -1.75 -11.84 15.07
N PHE A 69 -1.92 -12.34 16.30
CA PHE A 69 -3.23 -12.60 16.91
C PHE A 69 -3.47 -11.75 18.16
N ASN A 70 -4.72 -11.70 18.59
CA ASN A 70 -5.19 -11.00 19.78
C ASN A 70 -4.84 -9.51 19.78
N THR A 71 -3.88 -9.07 20.58
CA THR A 71 -3.41 -7.68 20.68
C THR A 71 -1.94 -7.57 20.29
N ALA A 72 -1.38 -8.59 19.63
CA ALA A 72 0.00 -8.61 19.22
C ALA A 72 0.29 -7.50 18.20
N THR A 73 1.55 -7.08 18.12
CA THR A 73 1.94 -5.99 17.23
C THR A 73 3.22 -6.30 16.48
N ALA A 74 3.26 -5.89 15.22
CA ALA A 74 4.52 -5.86 14.46
C ALA A 74 5.51 -4.83 15.03
N GLY A 75 5.06 -3.91 15.92
CA GLY A 75 5.93 -3.04 16.70
C GLY A 75 6.79 -2.15 15.81
N THR A 76 8.11 -2.33 15.86
CA THR A 76 9.10 -1.66 15.00
C THR A 76 9.80 -2.64 14.07
N GLY A 77 9.27 -3.85 13.91
CA GLY A 77 9.90 -4.90 13.14
C GLY A 77 9.99 -4.57 11.65
N THR A 78 10.99 -5.15 11.01
CA THR A 78 11.17 -5.08 9.55
C THR A 78 10.79 -6.41 8.92
N PHE A 79 9.86 -6.41 7.98
CA PHE A 79 9.34 -7.60 7.32
C PHE A 79 9.69 -7.53 5.84
N VAL A 80 10.46 -8.52 5.36
CA VAL A 80 10.77 -8.70 3.94
C VAL A 80 9.94 -9.87 3.44
N ILE A 81 8.98 -9.58 2.55
CA ILE A 81 7.93 -10.51 2.13
C ILE A 81 8.16 -10.82 0.66
N GLY A 82 8.59 -12.05 0.36
CA GLY A 82 8.95 -12.46 -0.99
C GLY A 82 7.73 -12.84 -1.84
N GLY A 83 7.70 -12.43 -3.10
CA GLY A 83 6.81 -13.03 -4.10
C GLY A 83 7.24 -14.45 -4.46
N GLY A 84 6.39 -15.17 -5.20
CA GLY A 84 6.71 -16.51 -5.67
C GLY A 84 7.98 -16.50 -6.53
N ALA A 85 8.86 -17.50 -6.35
CA ALA A 85 10.14 -17.56 -7.05
C ALA A 85 10.06 -18.30 -8.39
N VAL A 86 9.00 -19.11 -8.61
CA VAL A 86 8.78 -19.87 -9.85
C VAL A 86 7.33 -19.72 -10.33
N GLN A 87 7.07 -20.07 -11.59
CA GLN A 87 5.72 -20.03 -12.17
C GLN A 87 4.74 -20.86 -11.33
N GLY A 88 3.58 -20.28 -11.01
CA GLY A 88 2.52 -20.91 -10.23
C GLY A 88 2.84 -21.10 -8.74
N ALA A 89 3.95 -20.55 -8.24
CA ALA A 89 4.24 -20.51 -6.80
C ALA A 89 3.62 -19.27 -6.17
N SER A 90 3.03 -19.40 -4.97
CA SER A 90 2.51 -18.25 -4.22
C SER A 90 3.64 -17.47 -3.56
N GLY A 91 3.42 -16.17 -3.32
CA GLY A 91 4.29 -15.40 -2.44
C GLY A 91 4.06 -15.72 -0.96
N ALA A 92 4.83 -15.03 -0.14
CA ALA A 92 4.72 -14.99 1.31
C ALA A 92 3.74 -13.89 1.76
N GLY A 93 3.26 -14.01 2.99
CA GLY A 93 2.31 -13.07 3.58
C GLY A 93 2.69 -12.61 4.97
N VAL A 94 2.17 -11.45 5.37
CA VAL A 94 2.04 -11.08 6.79
C VAL A 94 0.58 -10.77 7.08
N LEU A 95 0.02 -11.46 8.06
CA LEU A 95 -1.40 -11.40 8.37
C LEU A 95 -1.63 -10.93 9.80
N PHE A 96 -2.63 -10.08 9.92
CA PHE A 96 -3.11 -9.58 11.19
C PHE A 96 -4.49 -10.18 11.45
N PHE A 97 -4.76 -10.55 12.71
CA PHE A 97 -6.04 -11.09 13.17
C PHE A 97 -6.48 -10.41 14.49
N ASP A 98 -7.75 -10.56 14.85
CA ASP A 98 -8.37 -10.00 16.05
C ASP A 98 -8.19 -8.46 16.16
N ALA A 99 -7.55 -7.98 17.23
CA ALA A 99 -7.24 -6.58 17.52
C ALA A 99 -5.74 -6.28 17.41
N SER A 100 -5.00 -7.08 16.63
CA SER A 100 -3.58 -6.88 16.38
C SER A 100 -3.30 -5.64 15.51
N SER A 101 -2.04 -5.25 15.38
CA SER A 101 -1.66 -4.05 14.60
C SER A 101 -0.32 -4.17 13.92
N ALA A 102 -0.17 -3.49 12.77
CA ALA A 102 1.12 -3.31 12.13
C ALA A 102 2.04 -2.34 12.90
N GLY A 103 1.51 -1.60 13.88
CA GLY A 103 2.28 -0.67 14.70
C GLY A 103 3.03 0.35 13.84
N SER A 104 4.33 0.49 14.08
CA SER A 104 5.27 1.27 13.26
C SER A 104 6.22 0.38 12.47
N GLY A 105 5.81 -0.86 12.15
CA GLY A 105 6.62 -1.80 11.39
C GLY A 105 6.90 -1.33 9.97
N THR A 106 7.96 -1.86 9.38
CA THR A 106 8.29 -1.66 7.96
C THR A 106 8.06 -2.95 7.21
N PHE A 107 7.23 -2.92 6.18
CA PHE A 107 6.86 -4.08 5.37
C PHE A 107 7.30 -3.82 3.94
N HIS A 108 8.28 -4.57 3.49
CA HIS A 108 8.75 -4.56 2.11
C HIS A 108 8.24 -5.81 1.40
N ILE A 109 7.32 -5.60 0.48
CA ILE A 109 6.54 -6.63 -0.19
C ILE A 109 7.00 -6.72 -1.63
N ASN A 110 7.50 -7.89 -2.03
CA ASN A 110 8.03 -8.14 -3.35
C ASN A 110 6.95 -8.75 -4.25
N GLY A 111 6.90 -8.32 -5.51
CA GLY A 111 6.14 -9.03 -6.53
C GLY A 111 6.77 -10.38 -6.89
N GLY A 112 6.03 -11.19 -7.66
CA GLY A 112 6.51 -12.47 -8.18
C GLY A 112 7.79 -12.30 -9.01
N ALA A 113 8.75 -13.20 -8.83
CA ALA A 113 10.09 -13.05 -9.41
C ALA A 113 10.17 -13.43 -10.90
N VAL A 114 9.17 -14.16 -11.40
CA VAL A 114 9.10 -14.65 -12.79
C VAL A 114 7.67 -14.63 -13.32
N ASN A 115 7.52 -14.77 -14.64
CA ASN A 115 6.21 -14.86 -15.29
C ASN A 115 5.29 -15.89 -14.62
N GLY A 116 4.10 -15.44 -14.21
CA GLY A 116 3.09 -16.29 -13.57
C GLY A 116 3.41 -16.73 -12.14
N ALA A 117 4.45 -16.16 -11.51
CA ALA A 117 4.63 -16.28 -10.07
C ALA A 117 3.67 -15.35 -9.31
N GLY A 118 3.17 -15.82 -8.16
CA GLY A 118 2.29 -15.07 -7.28
C GLY A 118 2.98 -13.92 -6.57
N PHE A 119 2.18 -12.97 -6.10
CA PHE A 119 2.62 -11.80 -5.36
C PHE A 119 2.89 -12.15 -3.89
N GLY A 120 3.76 -11.39 -3.23
CA GLY A 120 3.73 -11.28 -1.77
C GLY A 120 2.66 -10.30 -1.31
N ASP A 121 2.20 -10.44 -0.08
CA ASP A 121 1.07 -9.67 0.43
C ASP A 121 1.18 -9.25 1.90
N VAL A 122 0.42 -8.21 2.23
CA VAL A 122 0.06 -7.84 3.60
C VAL A 122 -1.44 -7.57 3.64
N GLU A 123 -2.12 -8.20 4.59
CA GLU A 123 -3.59 -8.13 4.71
C GLU A 123 -4.04 -7.49 6.03
N PHE A 124 -4.91 -6.49 5.91
CA PHE A 124 -5.65 -5.91 7.03
C PHE A 124 -7.12 -6.28 6.91
N ILE A 125 -7.63 -7.09 7.83
CA ILE A 125 -8.97 -7.68 7.78
C ILE A 125 -9.84 -7.17 8.95
N ASN A 126 -11.16 -7.28 8.87
CA ASN A 126 -12.08 -6.87 9.93
C ASN A 126 -11.81 -5.43 10.37
N THR A 127 -11.53 -5.17 11.65
CA THR A 127 -11.30 -3.82 12.18
C THR A 127 -9.81 -3.47 12.36
N LEU A 128 -8.90 -4.26 11.77
CA LEU A 128 -7.46 -4.15 11.98
C LEU A 128 -6.89 -2.85 11.42
N THR A 129 -5.75 -2.42 11.97
CA THR A 129 -5.13 -1.16 11.55
C THR A 129 -3.67 -1.30 11.10
N ALA A 130 -3.35 -0.60 10.02
CA ALA A 130 -1.98 -0.35 9.58
C ALA A 130 -1.24 0.66 10.47
N ASP A 131 -1.94 1.32 11.41
CA ASP A 131 -1.40 2.26 12.40
C ASP A 131 -0.42 3.31 11.82
N ARG A 132 0.88 3.18 12.03
CA ARG A 132 1.93 4.07 11.50
C ARG A 132 2.92 3.32 10.59
N ALA A 133 2.51 2.17 10.05
CA ALA A 133 3.40 1.31 9.30
C ALA A 133 3.96 2.00 8.04
N THR A 134 5.13 1.54 7.62
CA THR A 134 5.66 1.82 6.29
C THR A 134 5.41 0.60 5.43
N LEU A 135 4.60 0.75 4.38
CA LEU A 135 4.23 -0.33 3.47
C LEU A 135 4.81 -0.05 2.09
N ILE A 136 5.62 -0.95 1.57
CA ILE A 136 6.31 -0.81 0.28
C ILE A 136 5.92 -2.01 -0.58
N ALA A 137 5.16 -1.78 -1.64
CA ALA A 137 4.72 -2.82 -2.58
C ALA A 137 5.42 -2.67 -3.93
N ASP A 138 6.29 -3.62 -4.25
CA ASP A 138 7.05 -3.64 -5.49
C ASP A 138 6.32 -4.36 -6.62
N GLY A 139 6.64 -3.96 -7.85
CA GLY A 139 6.22 -4.68 -9.04
C GLY A 139 6.86 -6.07 -9.13
N GLY A 140 6.18 -6.98 -9.83
CA GLY A 140 6.71 -8.28 -10.21
C GLY A 140 7.74 -8.18 -11.33
N LEU A 141 8.67 -9.12 -11.36
CA LEU A 141 9.72 -9.22 -12.36
C LEU A 141 9.34 -10.20 -13.46
N GLY A 142 9.75 -9.91 -14.70
CA GLY A 142 9.62 -10.84 -15.83
C GLY A 142 8.19 -11.31 -16.12
N GLY A 143 7.18 -10.50 -15.81
CA GLY A 143 5.76 -10.87 -15.94
C GLY A 143 5.12 -11.48 -14.68
N GLY A 144 5.83 -11.48 -13.54
CA GLY A 144 5.25 -11.85 -12.25
C GLY A 144 4.17 -10.88 -11.78
N ALA A 145 3.29 -11.36 -10.90
CA ALA A 145 2.28 -10.51 -10.28
C ALA A 145 2.95 -9.46 -9.38
N GLY A 146 2.44 -8.22 -9.35
CA GLY A 146 2.95 -7.21 -8.42
C GLY A 146 2.48 -7.46 -6.99
N ALA A 147 3.31 -7.09 -6.02
CA ALA A 147 2.98 -7.15 -4.60
C ALA A 147 1.65 -6.47 -4.30
N THR A 148 0.89 -6.97 -3.34
CA THR A 148 -0.42 -6.38 -3.03
C THR A 148 -0.58 -6.08 -1.54
N ILE A 149 -1.00 -4.86 -1.25
CA ILE A 149 -1.48 -4.44 0.07
C ILE A 149 -3.00 -4.47 0.02
N PHE A 150 -3.62 -5.22 0.92
CA PHE A 150 -5.08 -5.32 0.98
C PHE A 150 -5.65 -4.68 2.25
N PHE A 151 -6.75 -3.94 2.07
CA PHE A 151 -7.65 -3.57 3.15
C PHE A 151 -9.01 -4.20 2.88
N PHE A 152 -9.42 -5.10 3.76
CA PHE A 152 -10.72 -5.78 3.74
C PHE A 152 -11.65 -5.19 4.80
N ASP A 153 -12.95 -5.43 4.65
CA ASP A 153 -13.99 -5.13 5.66
C ASP A 153 -13.90 -3.70 6.21
N ASP A 154 -13.96 -3.50 7.53
CA ASP A 154 -13.92 -2.19 8.19
C ASP A 154 -12.49 -1.79 8.63
N SER A 155 -11.46 -2.28 7.92
CA SER A 155 -10.06 -2.11 8.34
C SER A 155 -9.60 -0.66 8.16
N LYS A 156 -8.50 -0.28 8.83
CA LYS A 156 -8.08 1.12 8.98
C LYS A 156 -6.64 1.34 8.53
N GLY A 157 -6.44 2.21 7.56
CA GLY A 157 -5.10 2.61 7.12
C GLY A 157 -4.30 3.45 8.12
N GLY A 158 -4.98 4.07 9.10
CA GLY A 158 -4.32 4.89 10.12
C GLY A 158 -3.55 6.07 9.50
N SER A 159 -2.29 6.18 9.88
CA SER A 159 -1.30 7.12 9.33
C SER A 159 -0.17 6.41 8.57
N ALA A 160 -0.43 5.21 8.04
CA ALA A 160 0.55 4.45 7.29
C ALA A 160 1.08 5.21 6.07
N ASN A 161 2.35 5.01 5.76
CA ASN A 161 3.02 5.56 4.58
C ASN A 161 3.15 4.45 3.54
N ILE A 162 2.53 4.63 2.38
CA ILE A 162 2.44 3.61 1.34
C ILE A 162 3.26 4.05 0.12
N THR A 163 4.20 3.20 -0.29
CA THR A 163 4.95 3.31 -1.55
C THR A 163 4.57 2.14 -2.45
N ILE A 164 4.20 2.40 -3.70
CA ILE A 164 3.80 1.37 -4.66
C ILE A 164 4.57 1.57 -5.96
N SER A 165 5.20 0.51 -6.48
CA SER A 165 6.06 0.58 -7.66
C SER A 165 5.57 -0.32 -8.80
N GLY A 166 5.67 0.13 -10.05
CA GLY A 166 5.43 -0.69 -11.24
C GLY A 166 4.02 -1.28 -11.34
N ASN A 167 3.88 -2.61 -11.31
CA ASN A 167 2.57 -3.27 -11.25
C ASN A 167 2.19 -3.74 -9.84
N GLY A 168 2.88 -3.26 -8.79
CA GLY A 168 2.46 -3.43 -7.40
C GLY A 168 1.14 -2.70 -7.12
N ASN A 169 0.43 -3.12 -6.07
CA ASN A 169 -0.96 -2.76 -5.85
C ASN A 169 -1.26 -2.34 -4.40
N LEU A 170 -2.16 -1.37 -4.27
CA LEU A 170 -3.02 -1.18 -3.09
C LEU A 170 -4.46 -1.46 -3.52
N ASP A 171 -5.13 -2.41 -2.88
CA ASP A 171 -6.48 -2.82 -3.25
C ASP A 171 -7.46 -2.63 -2.07
N LEU A 172 -8.50 -1.84 -2.32
CA LEU A 172 -9.60 -1.53 -1.41
C LEU A 172 -10.93 -2.15 -1.85
N SER A 173 -10.96 -2.92 -2.93
CA SER A 173 -12.20 -3.45 -3.53
C SER A 173 -12.95 -4.43 -2.61
N PHE A 174 -12.30 -4.93 -1.56
CA PHE A 174 -12.91 -5.74 -0.52
C PHE A 174 -13.26 -4.97 0.77
N HIS A 175 -13.06 -3.65 0.79
CA HIS A 175 -13.38 -2.82 1.94
C HIS A 175 -14.89 -2.54 2.01
N ASN A 176 -15.39 -2.28 3.22
CA ASN A 176 -16.75 -1.81 3.43
C ASN A 176 -16.77 -0.27 3.42
N PRO A 177 -17.80 0.36 2.84
CA PRO A 177 -17.92 1.81 2.88
C PRO A 177 -17.77 2.38 4.30
N PRO A 178 -17.06 3.52 4.48
CA PRO A 178 -16.77 4.53 3.44
C PRO A 178 -15.41 4.41 2.73
N GLY A 179 -14.59 3.39 3.04
CA GLY A 179 -13.20 3.31 2.56
C GLY A 179 -12.16 3.64 3.64
N VAL A 180 -10.95 3.94 3.19
CA VAL A 180 -9.74 3.96 4.03
C VAL A 180 -9.07 5.34 4.03
N THR A 181 -8.60 5.78 5.20
CA THR A 181 -7.65 6.91 5.32
C THR A 181 -6.24 6.41 5.62
N ILE A 182 -5.25 6.93 4.90
CA ILE A 182 -3.81 6.66 5.07
C ILE A 182 -3.02 7.95 5.31
N GLY A 183 -1.78 7.82 5.77
CA GLY A 183 -0.89 8.95 6.02
C GLY A 183 -0.29 9.54 4.74
N SER A 184 0.26 8.69 3.85
CA SER A 184 0.90 9.15 2.61
C SER A 184 0.82 8.09 1.52
N LEU A 185 0.77 8.53 0.27
CA LEU A 185 0.84 7.69 -0.93
C LEU A 185 1.92 8.23 -1.87
N GLN A 186 2.80 7.36 -2.35
CA GLN A 186 3.87 7.71 -3.29
C GLN A 186 4.23 6.54 -4.22
N GLY A 187 4.95 6.84 -5.30
CA GLY A 187 5.41 5.84 -6.28
C GLY A 187 4.61 5.86 -7.59
N ASP A 188 4.74 4.81 -8.39
CA ASP A 188 4.21 4.72 -9.75
C ASP A 188 3.34 3.46 -10.01
N GLY A 189 2.97 2.74 -8.95
CA GLY A 189 2.16 1.53 -9.00
C GLY A 189 0.67 1.74 -9.25
N LEU A 190 -0.14 0.75 -8.87
CA LEU A 190 -1.59 0.74 -9.07
C LEU A 190 -2.35 0.87 -7.74
N VAL A 191 -3.42 1.65 -7.74
CA VAL A 191 -4.40 1.73 -6.64
C VAL A 191 -5.76 1.35 -7.20
N PHE A 192 -6.36 0.32 -6.62
CA PHE A 192 -7.71 -0.15 -6.95
C PHE A 192 -8.67 0.23 -5.82
N LEU A 193 -9.61 1.11 -6.13
CA LEU A 193 -10.56 1.66 -5.16
C LEU A 193 -11.81 0.82 -4.99
N GLY A 194 -12.14 -0.05 -5.96
CA GLY A 194 -13.46 -0.65 -6.08
C GLY A 194 -14.56 0.42 -6.09
N SER A 195 -15.42 0.39 -5.07
CA SER A 195 -16.46 1.40 -4.82
C SER A 195 -16.13 2.36 -3.67
N ASP A 196 -14.95 2.28 -3.09
CA ASP A 196 -14.60 2.93 -1.84
C ASP A 196 -13.79 4.22 -2.02
N THR A 197 -13.70 4.99 -0.94
CA THR A 197 -12.92 6.23 -0.91
C THR A 197 -11.52 5.97 -0.34
N LEU A 198 -10.48 6.32 -1.09
CA LEU A 198 -9.14 6.49 -0.53
C LEU A 198 -8.93 7.95 -0.09
N ALA A 199 -8.67 8.16 1.19
CA ALA A 199 -8.28 9.45 1.73
C ALA A 199 -6.78 9.47 2.10
N VAL A 200 -6.04 10.48 1.64
CA VAL A 200 -4.61 10.64 1.92
C VAL A 200 -4.38 11.88 2.78
N ASN A 201 -3.80 11.72 3.97
CA ASN A 201 -3.55 12.78 4.95
C ASN A 201 -2.07 13.21 5.01
N ASN A 202 -1.47 13.49 3.85
CA ASN A 202 -0.03 13.75 3.76
C ASN A 202 0.37 15.09 4.36
N LYS A 203 1.40 15.05 5.20
CA LYS A 203 2.08 16.24 5.75
C LYS A 203 3.29 16.66 4.90
N SER A 204 3.92 15.68 4.26
CA SER A 204 5.00 15.86 3.28
C SER A 204 4.45 16.16 1.89
N ASN A 205 5.36 16.31 0.91
CA ASN A 205 5.01 16.58 -0.48
C ASN A 205 5.33 15.40 -1.41
N PRO A 206 4.63 14.26 -1.31
CA PRO A 206 4.93 13.09 -2.13
C PRO A 206 4.48 13.27 -3.59
N LEU A 207 5.14 12.52 -4.48
CA LEU A 207 4.75 12.29 -5.86
C LEU A 207 4.13 10.90 -5.99
N TYR A 208 2.93 10.85 -6.57
CA TYR A 208 2.33 9.62 -7.06
C TYR A 208 2.08 9.72 -8.57
N ALA A 209 2.89 8.99 -9.32
CA ALA A 209 2.84 8.91 -10.79
C ALA A 209 2.03 7.71 -11.30
N GLY A 210 1.55 6.88 -10.38
CA GLY A 210 0.79 5.66 -10.67
C GLY A 210 -0.66 5.92 -11.06
N VAL A 211 -1.40 4.85 -11.29
CA VAL A 211 -2.81 4.91 -11.69
C VAL A 211 -3.70 4.53 -10.51
N ILE A 212 -4.59 5.46 -10.15
CA ILE A 212 -5.73 5.23 -9.27
C ILE A 212 -6.94 4.92 -10.14
N ALA A 213 -7.59 3.79 -9.90
CA ALA A 213 -8.67 3.25 -10.71
C ALA A 213 -9.80 2.69 -9.84
N ASP A 214 -10.98 2.57 -10.45
CA ASP A 214 -12.02 1.64 -9.98
C ASP A 214 -11.55 0.18 -10.15
N GLY A 215 -12.36 -0.77 -9.69
CA GLY A 215 -12.05 -2.20 -9.81
C GLY A 215 -11.10 -2.68 -8.72
N GLY A 216 -10.30 -3.68 -9.05
CA GLY A 216 -9.55 -4.49 -8.09
C GLY A 216 -9.98 -5.95 -8.15
N PHE A 217 -9.45 -6.77 -7.27
CA PHE A 217 -9.75 -8.21 -7.21
C PHE A 217 -11.25 -8.51 -7.01
N ASN A 218 -11.99 -7.64 -6.31
CA ASN A 218 -13.44 -7.75 -6.10
C ASN A 218 -14.28 -6.87 -7.06
N GLY A 219 -13.64 -6.14 -7.96
CA GLY A 219 -14.31 -5.19 -8.86
C GLY A 219 -14.87 -3.97 -8.12
N GLY A 220 -15.97 -3.40 -8.62
CA GLY A 220 -16.59 -2.18 -8.09
C GLY A 220 -16.32 -0.94 -8.94
N THR A 221 -17.22 0.03 -8.86
CA THR A 221 -17.12 1.33 -9.53
C THR A 221 -17.56 2.45 -8.59
N GLY A 222 -17.22 3.68 -8.95
CA GLY A 222 -17.56 4.86 -8.15
C GLY A 222 -16.53 5.16 -7.06
N GLY A 223 -15.36 4.53 -7.12
CA GLY A 223 -14.26 4.78 -6.19
C GLY A 223 -13.87 6.26 -6.21
N ALA A 224 -13.65 6.82 -5.01
CA ALA A 224 -13.43 8.25 -4.84
C ALA A 224 -12.07 8.54 -4.18
N PHE A 225 -11.59 9.78 -4.35
CA PHE A 225 -10.33 10.21 -3.78
C PHE A 225 -10.50 11.46 -2.91
N VAL A 226 -9.90 11.45 -1.72
CA VAL A 226 -9.91 12.58 -0.81
C VAL A 226 -8.48 13.01 -0.46
N LYS A 227 -8.14 14.26 -0.76
CA LYS A 227 -6.91 14.90 -0.32
C LYS A 227 -7.14 15.62 1.00
N ASN A 228 -6.53 15.09 2.05
CA ASN A 228 -6.42 15.68 3.38
C ASN A 228 -4.95 16.09 3.64
N GLY A 229 -4.67 16.64 4.82
CA GLY A 229 -3.32 16.99 5.23
C GLY A 229 -2.79 18.26 4.57
N GLN A 230 -1.88 18.96 5.26
CA GLN A 230 -1.40 20.29 4.85
C GLN A 230 -0.40 20.24 3.68
N GLY A 231 0.18 19.08 3.39
CA GLY A 231 1.18 18.93 2.33
C GLY A 231 0.58 18.98 0.92
N THR A 232 1.46 19.03 -0.08
CA THR A 232 1.13 18.96 -1.51
C THR A 232 1.24 17.51 -1.99
N LEU A 233 0.17 16.91 -2.50
CA LEU A 233 0.28 15.65 -3.24
C LEU A 233 0.37 15.97 -4.72
N ASP A 234 1.44 15.53 -5.38
CA ASP A 234 1.58 15.61 -6.83
C ASP A 234 1.02 14.33 -7.48
N LEU A 235 -0.03 14.48 -8.28
CA LEU A 235 -0.66 13.41 -9.05
C LEU A 235 -0.37 13.61 -10.53
N THR A 236 0.49 12.76 -11.08
CA THR A 236 0.92 12.85 -12.49
C THR A 236 0.44 11.69 -13.36
N GLY A 237 -0.10 10.64 -12.74
CA GLY A 237 -0.69 9.51 -13.47
C GLY A 237 -2.04 9.82 -14.12
N ALA A 238 -2.39 9.03 -15.13
CA ALA A 238 -3.68 9.08 -15.81
C ALA A 238 -4.71 8.22 -15.06
N ASN A 239 -5.31 8.80 -14.02
CA ASN A 239 -6.29 8.14 -13.15
C ASN A 239 -7.63 7.88 -13.85
N THR A 240 -8.27 6.78 -13.50
CA THR A 240 -9.49 6.27 -14.17
C THR A 240 -10.66 5.98 -13.23
N TYR A 241 -10.52 6.24 -11.93
CA TYR A 241 -11.63 6.12 -10.99
C TYR A 241 -12.81 7.04 -11.38
N THR A 242 -14.03 6.59 -11.10
CA THR A 242 -15.25 7.26 -11.58
C THR A 242 -15.96 8.08 -10.52
N GLY A 243 -15.63 7.88 -9.24
CA GLY A 243 -16.07 8.73 -8.14
C GLY A 243 -15.36 10.08 -8.10
N GLY A 244 -15.79 10.93 -7.15
CA GLY A 244 -15.31 12.30 -7.07
C GLY A 244 -13.91 12.46 -6.46
N THR A 245 -13.27 13.59 -6.76
CA THR A 245 -12.08 14.07 -6.03
C THR A 245 -12.47 15.20 -5.10
N THR A 246 -12.21 15.05 -3.80
CA THR A 246 -12.43 16.11 -2.80
C THR A 246 -11.11 16.55 -2.18
N ILE A 247 -10.90 17.85 -2.05
CA ILE A 247 -9.71 18.44 -1.41
C ILE A 247 -10.15 19.19 -0.17
N ASN A 248 -9.92 18.59 0.99
CA ASN A 248 -10.28 19.18 2.29
C ASN A 248 -9.15 20.05 2.85
N ALA A 249 -7.88 19.72 2.56
CA ALA A 249 -6.71 20.46 3.04
C ALA A 249 -5.48 20.28 2.14
N GLY A 250 -4.55 21.24 2.24
CA GLY A 250 -3.30 21.24 1.49
C GLY A 250 -3.50 21.54 0.01
N THR A 251 -2.64 20.98 -0.84
CA THR A 251 -2.72 21.15 -2.30
C THR A 251 -2.74 19.79 -3.00
N LEU A 252 -3.65 19.64 -3.96
CA LEU A 252 -3.53 18.61 -4.99
C LEU A 252 -2.92 19.26 -6.23
N LEU A 253 -1.66 18.93 -6.49
CA LEU A 253 -0.96 19.33 -7.69
C LEU A 253 -1.21 18.27 -8.76
N VAL A 254 -1.63 18.70 -9.96
CA VAL A 254 -1.86 17.80 -11.09
C VAL A 254 -0.94 18.19 -12.25
N ASP A 255 -0.11 17.24 -12.67
CA ASP A 255 0.88 17.43 -13.76
C ASP A 255 0.91 16.22 -14.73
N ASN A 256 -0.26 15.63 -14.97
CA ASN A 256 -0.40 14.55 -15.94
C ASN A 256 -0.35 15.07 -17.39
N THR A 257 0.45 14.43 -18.24
CA THR A 257 0.59 14.82 -19.66
C THR A 257 -0.48 14.20 -20.57
N THR A 258 -1.13 13.12 -20.11
CA THR A 258 -2.20 12.41 -20.81
C THR A 258 -3.29 11.98 -19.82
N GLY A 259 -4.53 11.84 -20.28
CA GLY A 259 -5.66 11.42 -19.43
C GLY A 259 -6.09 12.45 -18.38
N SER A 260 -6.60 11.97 -17.23
CA SER A 260 -7.05 12.81 -16.11
C SER A 260 -6.32 12.44 -14.83
N ALA A 261 -5.61 13.37 -14.19
CA ALA A 261 -5.05 13.14 -12.85
C ALA A 261 -6.09 12.98 -11.73
N THR A 262 -7.38 13.20 -12.00
CA THR A 262 -8.44 13.23 -10.97
C THR A 262 -9.64 12.38 -11.38
N GLY A 263 -9.42 11.36 -12.21
CA GLY A 263 -10.48 10.48 -12.67
C GLY A 263 -11.55 11.19 -13.51
N ALA A 264 -12.68 10.52 -13.68
CA ALA A 264 -13.82 11.01 -14.47
C ALA A 264 -14.89 11.73 -13.63
N GLY A 265 -14.88 11.55 -12.30
CA GLY A 265 -15.91 12.07 -11.42
C GLY A 265 -15.81 13.58 -11.13
N PRO A 266 -16.79 14.11 -10.36
CA PRO A 266 -16.84 15.52 -9.99
C PRO A 266 -15.66 15.94 -9.10
N ARG A 267 -15.32 17.23 -9.09
CA ARG A 267 -14.21 17.78 -8.30
C ARG A 267 -14.72 18.84 -7.33
N ALA A 268 -14.23 18.80 -6.09
CA ALA A 268 -14.49 19.82 -5.08
C ALA A 268 -13.17 20.25 -4.40
N GLY A 269 -12.94 21.57 -4.30
CA GLY A 269 -11.74 22.17 -3.68
C GLY A 269 -10.71 22.74 -4.68
N GLU A 270 -9.61 23.31 -4.18
CA GLU A 270 -8.57 23.96 -5.01
C GLU A 270 -7.61 22.95 -5.65
N VAL A 271 -7.73 22.75 -6.97
CA VAL A 271 -6.78 21.97 -7.78
C VAL A 271 -5.77 22.93 -8.42
N ARG A 272 -4.47 22.66 -8.27
CA ARG A 272 -3.42 23.40 -8.98
C ARG A 272 -2.92 22.58 -10.16
N ARG A 273 -3.00 23.12 -11.38
CA ARG A 273 -2.30 22.59 -12.57
C ARG A 273 -0.93 23.24 -12.67
N LEU A 274 0.10 22.46 -13.00
CA LEU A 274 1.41 23.04 -13.36
C LEU A 274 1.29 23.73 -14.73
N GLY A 275 0.98 25.02 -14.71
CA GLY A 275 0.91 25.86 -15.91
C GLY A 275 2.10 26.82 -15.94
N ARG A 276 2.83 26.80 -17.06
CA ARG A 276 3.81 27.83 -17.47
C ARG A 276 3.35 29.20 -16.97
N ARG A 277 4.23 29.91 -16.24
CA ARG A 277 3.97 31.26 -15.69
C ARG A 277 3.08 32.04 -16.65
N ARG A 278 1.87 32.39 -16.23
CA ARG A 278 1.10 33.46 -16.88
C ARG A 278 2.01 34.67 -16.87
N ASN A 279 2.46 35.10 -18.04
CA ASN A 279 3.22 36.32 -18.18
C ASN A 279 2.20 37.47 -18.14
N ASP A 280 1.55 37.65 -16.99
CA ASP A 280 0.64 38.76 -16.74
C ASP A 280 1.50 39.99 -16.40
N ARG A 281 2.22 40.49 -17.40
CA ARG A 281 2.75 41.85 -17.41
C ARG A 281 2.08 42.64 -18.52
N GLY A 282 1.05 43.39 -18.13
CA GLY A 282 0.74 44.69 -18.73
C GLY A 282 -0.34 44.74 -19.80
N ALA A 283 -1.60 44.41 -19.47
CA ALA A 283 -2.73 45.05 -20.14
C ALA A 283 -3.06 46.37 -19.40
N GLY A 284 -2.20 47.37 -19.58
CA GLY A 284 -2.52 48.76 -19.24
C GLY A 284 -3.52 49.28 -20.26
N LYS A 285 -4.80 49.34 -19.87
CA LYS A 285 -5.80 50.15 -20.55
C LYS A 285 -5.43 51.62 -20.33
N ASP A 286 -4.91 52.30 -21.34
CA ASP A 286 -5.13 53.74 -21.48
C ASP A 286 -5.96 54.01 -22.73
N ARG A 287 -7.14 54.54 -22.45
CA ARG A 287 -8.12 55.07 -23.39
C ARG A 287 -7.64 56.47 -23.81
N GLY A 288 -7.69 56.76 -25.10
CA GLY A 288 -7.44 58.11 -25.61
C GLY A 288 -7.57 58.20 -27.12
N TRP A 289 -8.77 57.96 -27.66
CA TRP A 289 -9.15 58.49 -28.97
C TRP A 289 -9.60 59.94 -28.75
N HIS A 290 -8.89 60.90 -29.35
CA HIS A 290 -9.47 62.18 -29.74
C HIS A 290 -9.07 62.46 -31.20
N ALA A 291 -10.09 62.72 -32.00
CA ALA A 291 -9.99 63.26 -33.35
C ALA A 291 -9.73 64.78 -33.28
N GLY A 292 -8.94 65.26 -34.24
CA GLY A 292 -8.57 66.67 -34.43
C GLY A 292 -7.30 66.76 -35.25
#